data_AF-A0A840FRQ1-F1
#
_entry.id   AF-A0A840FRQ1-F1
#
_cell.length_a   1.000
_cell.length_b   1.000
_cell.length_c   1.000
_cell.angle_alpha   90.00
_cell.angle_beta   90.00
_cell.angle_gamma   90.00
#
_symmetry.space_group_name_H-M   'P 1'
#
loop_
_entity.id
_entity.type
_entity.pdbx_description
1 polymer ?
#
loop_
_entity_poly.entity_id
_entity_poly.type
_entity_poly.pdbx_seq_one_letter_code
_entity_poly.pdbx_strand_id
1 'polypeptide(L)'
;MTKTMNNAQARSGLVLAARVLMAVIFLVAGVRKLLTYGATLGYFAKLGIPLADVVLPLTIALEVGGGLLLIAGWRVRWVASALALFTLATAFAAHAFWAADAAQFAGQLNNFLKNVAMVGGFLVLIAYVSTVERGAGSRG
;
A
#
# COMPACT_ATOMS: atom_id res chain seq x y z
N MET A 1 -28.03 -16.54 -19.29
CA MET A 1 -28.01 -16.18 -17.86
C MET A 1 -26.76 -16.71 -17.14
N THR A 2 -26.39 -17.99 -17.32
CA THR A 2 -25.25 -18.66 -16.64
C THR A 2 -23.86 -18.10 -16.95
N LYS A 3 -23.55 -17.79 -18.22
CA LYS A 3 -22.24 -17.24 -18.64
C LYS A 3 -21.94 -15.87 -18.01
N THR A 4 -22.97 -15.03 -17.86
CA THR A 4 -22.87 -13.69 -17.29
C THR A 4 -22.60 -13.73 -15.78
N MET A 5 -23.20 -14.69 -15.06
CA MET A 5 -22.99 -14.88 -13.61
C MET A 5 -21.57 -15.38 -13.31
N ASN A 6 -21.05 -16.31 -14.11
CA ASN A 6 -19.68 -16.83 -13.95
C ASN A 6 -18.62 -15.74 -14.11
N ASN A 7 -18.82 -14.82 -15.07
CA ASN A 7 -17.91 -13.71 -15.30
C ASN A 7 -17.91 -12.69 -14.14
N ALA A 8 -19.07 -12.43 -13.53
CA ALA A 8 -19.18 -11.54 -12.38
C ALA A 8 -18.47 -12.13 -11.14
N GLN A 9 -18.66 -13.43 -10.87
CA GLN A 9 -18.01 -14.12 -9.76
C GLN A 9 -16.49 -14.16 -9.93
N ALA A 10 -16.01 -14.49 -11.14
CA ALA A 10 -14.59 -14.48 -11.46
C ALA A 10 -13.95 -13.09 -11.27
N ARG A 11 -14.65 -12.04 -11.71
CA ARG A 11 -14.19 -10.64 -11.53
C ARG A 11 -14.11 -10.26 -10.05
N SER A 12 -15.11 -10.61 -9.24
CA SER A 12 -15.10 -10.35 -7.79
C SER A 12 -13.95 -11.08 -7.09
N GLY A 13 -13.69 -12.35 -7.46
CA GLY A 13 -12.58 -13.12 -6.94
C GLY A 13 -11.22 -12.51 -7.28
N LEU A 14 -11.03 -12.07 -8.53
CA LEU A 14 -9.79 -11.41 -8.97
C LEU A 14 -9.53 -10.10 -8.23
N VAL A 15 -10.56 -9.28 -8.01
CA VAL A 15 -10.41 -8.01 -7.26
C VAL A 15 -10.06 -8.28 -5.79
N LEU A 16 -10.66 -9.30 -5.16
CA LEU A 16 -10.28 -9.70 -3.82
C LEU A 16 -8.81 -10.15 -3.78
N ALA A 17 -8.39 -11.03 -4.70
CA ALA A 17 -7.02 -11.50 -4.79
C ALA A 17 -6.03 -10.34 -4.97
N ALA A 18 -6.33 -9.39 -5.85
CA ALA A 18 -5.51 -8.19 -6.04
C ALA A 18 -5.34 -7.39 -4.73
N ARG A 19 -6.44 -7.13 -4.00
CA ARG A 19 -6.38 -6.41 -2.71
C ARG A 19 -5.56 -7.16 -1.67
N VAL A 20 -5.69 -8.49 -1.59
CA VAL A 20 -4.91 -9.32 -0.67
C VAL A 20 -3.42 -9.26 -1.01
N LEU A 21 -3.06 -9.52 -2.26
CA LEU A 21 -1.67 -9.51 -2.71
C LEU A 21 -1.01 -8.14 -2.49
N MET A 22 -1.76 -7.06 -2.75
CA MET A 22 -1.28 -5.71 -2.49
C MET A 22 -1.16 -5.41 -0.99
N ALA A 23 -2.09 -5.88 -0.16
CA ALA A 23 -2.09 -5.62 1.29
C ALA A 23 -0.96 -6.36 2.03
N VAL A 24 -0.59 -7.56 1.58
CA VAL A 24 0.41 -8.42 2.28
C VAL A 24 1.71 -7.68 2.55
N ILE A 25 2.22 -6.87 1.61
CA ILE A 25 3.48 -6.15 1.81
C ILE A 25 3.39 -5.15 2.97
N PHE A 26 2.25 -4.49 3.15
CA PHE A 26 2.02 -3.55 4.25
C PHE A 26 1.83 -4.28 5.58
N LEU A 27 1.08 -5.37 5.58
CA LEU A 27 0.88 -6.17 6.79
C LEU A 27 2.21 -6.71 7.33
N VAL A 28 3.03 -7.29 6.45
CA VAL A 28 4.36 -7.77 6.82
C VAL A 28 5.26 -6.61 7.26
N ALA A 29 5.25 -5.49 6.56
CA ALA A 29 6.04 -4.32 6.92
C ALA A 29 5.64 -3.75 8.30
N GLY A 30 4.35 -3.58 8.56
CA GLY A 30 3.82 -3.02 9.80
C GLY A 30 4.05 -3.94 11.01
N VAL A 31 3.82 -5.25 10.84
CA VAL A 31 4.13 -6.25 11.89
C VAL A 31 5.64 -6.26 12.19
N ARG A 32 6.50 -6.22 11.16
CA ARG A 32 7.94 -6.12 11.39
C ARG A 32 8.32 -4.86 12.15
N LYS A 33 7.74 -3.69 11.82
CA LYS A 33 7.98 -2.45 12.56
C LYS A 33 7.52 -2.52 14.02
N LEU A 34 6.45 -3.25 14.33
CA LEU A 34 6.05 -3.53 15.72
C LEU A 34 7.09 -4.37 16.45
N LEU A 35 7.56 -5.45 15.81
CA LEU A 35 8.56 -6.35 16.39
C LEU A 35 9.93 -5.70 16.53
N THR A 36 10.28 -4.78 15.64
CA THR A 36 11.57 -4.06 15.63
C THR A 36 11.38 -2.56 15.90
N TYR A 37 10.49 -2.21 16.83
CA TYR A 37 10.07 -0.82 17.08
C TYR A 37 11.25 0.10 17.37
N GLY A 38 12.10 -0.25 18.35
CA GLY A 38 13.27 0.56 18.72
C GLY A 38 14.27 0.74 17.58
N ALA A 39 14.52 -0.31 16.79
CA ALA A 39 15.41 -0.24 15.63
C ALA A 39 14.83 0.66 14.52
N THR A 40 13.52 0.58 14.31
CA THR A 40 12.82 1.39 13.31
C THR A 40 12.79 2.85 13.71
N LEU A 41 12.58 3.14 15.00
CA LEU A 41 12.61 4.50 15.54
C LEU A 41 13.98 5.14 15.32
N GLY A 42 15.06 4.42 15.63
CA GLY A 42 16.43 4.87 15.36
C GLY A 42 16.71 5.08 13.88
N TYR A 43 16.13 4.24 13.00
CA TYR A 43 16.24 4.42 11.56
C TYR A 43 15.50 5.67 11.06
N PHE A 44 14.28 5.93 11.56
CA PHE A 44 13.51 7.13 11.21
C PHE A 44 14.22 8.41 11.65
N ALA A 45 14.87 8.39 12.82
CA ALA A 45 15.71 9.50 13.27
C ALA A 45 16.90 9.73 12.32
N LYS A 46 17.56 8.67 11.83
CA LYS A 46 18.65 8.78 10.83
C LYS A 46 18.17 9.33 9.47
N LEU A 47 16.92 9.06 9.10
CA LEU A 47 16.29 9.64 7.92
C LEU A 47 15.91 11.11 8.10
N GLY A 48 16.05 11.67 9.30
CA GLY A 48 15.66 13.06 9.59
C GLY A 48 14.15 13.28 9.65
N ILE A 49 13.37 12.22 9.89
CA ILE A 49 11.90 12.33 10.01
C ILE A 49 11.58 13.09 11.31
N PRO A 50 10.90 14.25 11.24
CA PRO A 50 10.52 14.99 12.44
C PRO A 50 9.50 14.19 13.25
N LEU A 51 9.59 14.25 14.58
CA LEU A 51 8.68 13.56 15.50
C LEU A 51 8.59 12.05 15.20
N ALA A 52 9.74 11.38 15.03
CA ALA A 52 9.81 9.96 14.66
C ALA A 52 9.02 9.04 15.63
N ASP A 53 8.93 9.43 16.90
CA ASP A 53 8.14 8.81 17.96
C ASP A 53 6.62 8.87 17.71
N VAL A 54 6.14 9.90 17.02
CA VAL A 54 4.74 10.05 16.58
C VAL A 54 4.53 9.44 15.18
N VAL A 55 5.48 9.61 14.27
CA VAL A 55 5.36 9.14 12.89
C VAL A 55 5.42 7.61 12.80
N LEU A 56 6.23 6.94 13.63
CA LEU A 56 6.33 5.49 13.65
C LEU A 56 5.01 4.78 13.98
N PRO A 57 4.30 5.09 15.08
CA PRO A 57 3.02 4.45 15.39
C PRO A 57 1.95 4.77 14.33
N LEU A 58 1.95 5.98 13.75
CA LEU A 58 1.05 6.32 12.64
C LEU A 58 1.35 5.50 11.38
N THR A 59 2.63 5.28 11.07
CA THR A 59 3.06 4.44 9.96
C THR A 59 2.59 2.99 10.17
N ILE A 60 2.79 2.45 11.37
CA ILE A 60 2.33 1.09 11.72
C ILE A 60 0.80 1.00 11.60
N ALA A 61 0.07 1.97 12.14
CA ALA A 61 -1.39 2.01 12.06
C ALA A 61 -1.88 2.07 10.63
N LEU A 62 -1.21 2.83 9.76
CA LEU A 62 -1.53 2.92 8.35
C LEU A 62 -1.21 1.63 7.60
N GLU A 63 -0.07 1.01 7.86
CA GLU A 63 0.35 -0.23 7.19
C GLU A 63 -0.54 -1.42 7.59
N VAL A 64 -0.73 -1.63 8.89
CA VAL A 64 -1.54 -2.74 9.40
C VAL A 64 -3.02 -2.45 9.18
N GLY A 65 -3.50 -1.30 9.65
CA GLY A 65 -4.89 -0.90 9.50
C GLY A 65 -5.29 -0.75 8.04
N GLY A 66 -4.51 -0.01 7.24
CA GLY A 66 -4.77 0.15 5.81
C GLY A 66 -4.76 -1.18 5.06
N GLY A 67 -3.82 -2.08 5.34
CA GLY A 67 -3.79 -3.42 4.76
C GLY A 67 -5.05 -4.24 5.07
N LEU A 68 -5.48 -4.26 6.34
CA LEU A 68 -6.69 -4.98 6.77
C LEU A 68 -7.96 -4.38 6.15
N LEU A 69 -8.08 -3.05 6.14
CA LEU A 69 -9.22 -2.35 5.55
C LEU A 69 -9.30 -2.56 4.04
N LEU A 70 -8.15 -2.63 3.36
CA LEU A 70 -8.08 -2.93 1.93
C LEU A 70 -8.61 -4.34 1.63
N ILE A 71 -8.20 -5.34 2.42
CA ILE A 71 -8.68 -6.73 2.31
C ILE A 71 -10.19 -6.80 2.58
N ALA A 72 -10.65 -6.17 3.67
CA ALA A 72 -12.06 -6.12 4.05
C ALA A 72 -12.94 -5.40 3.02
N GLY A 73 -12.33 -4.65 2.10
CA GLY A 73 -13.05 -3.89 1.09
C GLY A 73 -13.75 -2.66 1.62
N TRP A 74 -13.35 -2.17 2.80
CA TRP A 74 -13.95 -1.00 3.39
C TRP A 74 -13.37 0.27 2.78
N ARG A 75 -14.23 1.09 2.17
CA ARG A 75 -13.86 2.41 1.61
C ARG A 75 -12.60 2.32 0.73
N VAL A 76 -12.53 1.30 -0.13
CA VAL A 76 -11.33 0.92 -0.91
C VAL A 76 -10.67 2.11 -1.61
N ARG A 77 -11.45 3.02 -2.21
CA ARG A 77 -10.90 4.21 -2.87
C ARG A 77 -10.05 5.07 -1.95
N TRP A 78 -10.52 5.31 -0.72
CA TRP A 78 -9.81 6.17 0.25
C TRP A 78 -8.61 5.45 0.84
N VAL A 79 -8.77 4.18 1.19
CA VAL A 79 -7.69 3.35 1.73
C VAL A 79 -6.56 3.20 0.71
N ALA A 80 -6.90 2.89 -0.56
CA ALA A 80 -5.94 2.79 -1.64
C ALA A 80 -5.23 4.11 -1.92
N SER A 81 -5.93 5.25 -1.88
CA SER A 81 -5.30 6.57 -2.03
C SER A 81 -4.32 6.88 -0.89
N ALA A 82 -4.69 6.60 0.36
CA ALA A 82 -3.81 6.81 1.50
C ALA A 82 -2.56 5.92 1.42
N LEU A 83 -2.73 4.63 1.09
CA LEU A 83 -1.62 3.70 0.90
C LEU A 83 -0.75 4.10 -0.30
N ALA A 84 -1.32 4.58 -1.40
CA ALA A 84 -0.56 5.05 -2.56
C ALA A 84 0.33 6.24 -2.21
N LEU A 85 -0.22 7.26 -1.55
CA LEU A 85 0.54 8.45 -1.13
C LEU A 85 1.65 8.06 -0.14
N PHE A 86 1.34 7.22 0.84
CA PHE A 86 2.33 6.71 1.79
C PHE A 86 3.44 5.89 1.12
N THR A 87 3.08 5.02 0.18
CA THR A 87 4.04 4.18 -0.55
C THR A 87 4.97 5.03 -1.40
N LEU A 88 4.42 6.07 -2.05
CA LEU A 88 5.20 7.03 -2.81
C LEU A 88 6.17 7.79 -1.89
N ALA A 89 5.68 8.34 -0.77
CA ALA A 89 6.51 9.03 0.21
C ALA A 89 7.64 8.12 0.74
N THR A 90 7.32 6.84 1.04
CA THR A 90 8.29 5.85 1.49
C THR A 90 9.35 5.54 0.43
N ALA A 91 8.98 5.48 -0.85
CA ALA A 91 9.93 5.28 -1.95
C ALA A 91 11.00 6.38 -1.96
N PHE A 92 10.58 7.65 -1.91
CA PHE A 92 11.51 8.77 -1.97
C PHE A 92 12.28 9.00 -0.66
N ALA A 93 11.67 8.75 0.49
CA ALA A 93 12.29 9.03 1.79
C ALA A 93 13.19 7.89 2.28
N ALA A 94 12.74 6.63 2.18
CA ALA A 94 13.44 5.49 2.76
C ALA A 94 14.24 4.66 1.75
N HIS A 95 13.96 4.83 0.45
CA HIS A 95 14.57 4.05 -0.63
C HIS A 95 15.21 4.94 -1.72
N ALA A 96 15.83 6.03 -1.28
CA ALA A 96 16.59 6.96 -2.12
C ALA A 96 17.87 6.30 -2.68
N PHE A 97 17.71 5.45 -3.69
CA PHE A 97 18.80 4.66 -4.29
C PHE A 97 19.93 5.52 -4.87
N TRP A 98 19.63 6.76 -5.28
CA TRP A 98 20.61 7.73 -5.77
C TRP A 98 21.56 8.26 -4.69
N ALA A 99 21.21 8.11 -3.41
CA ALA A 99 22.05 8.47 -2.28
C ALA A 99 22.67 7.23 -1.58
N ALA A 100 22.45 6.04 -2.12
CA ALA A 100 22.97 4.79 -1.57
C ALA A 100 24.43 4.56 -1.98
N ASP A 101 25.19 3.93 -1.10
CA ASP A 101 26.51 3.40 -1.46
C ASP A 101 26.41 2.23 -2.46
N ALA A 102 27.54 1.85 -3.05
CA ALA A 102 27.59 0.79 -4.05
C ALA A 102 27.07 -0.58 -3.53
N ALA A 103 27.22 -0.86 -2.23
CA ALA A 103 26.77 -2.12 -1.64
C ALA A 103 25.25 -2.15 -1.44
N GLN A 104 24.62 -1.00 -1.22
CA GLN A 104 23.19 -0.86 -0.97
C GLN A 104 22.39 -0.48 -2.23
N PHE A 105 23.03 0.02 -3.28
CA PHE A 105 22.38 0.55 -4.48
C PHE A 105 21.31 -0.39 -5.06
N ALA A 106 21.67 -1.65 -5.34
CA ALA A 106 20.74 -2.61 -5.95
C ALA A 106 19.54 -2.91 -5.04
N GLY A 107 19.76 -3.02 -3.73
CA GLY A 107 18.70 -3.23 -2.75
C GLY A 107 17.75 -2.03 -2.68
N GLN A 108 18.29 -0.81 -2.66
CA GLN A 108 17.48 0.40 -2.61
C GLN A 108 16.71 0.63 -3.92
N LEU A 109 17.32 0.37 -5.07
CA LEU A 109 16.65 0.46 -6.36
C LEU A 109 15.47 -0.51 -6.44
N ASN A 110 15.65 -1.77 -6.02
CA ASN A 110 14.55 -2.74 -5.99
C ASN A 110 13.42 -2.30 -5.02
N ASN A 111 13.77 -1.75 -3.86
CA ASN A 111 12.78 -1.24 -2.93
C ASN A 111 12.06 0.03 -3.41
N PHE A 112 12.73 0.86 -4.20
CA PHE A 112 12.11 2.00 -4.86
C PHE A 112 11.14 1.53 -5.95
N LEU A 113 11.60 0.66 -6.85
CA LEU A 113 10.81 0.17 -7.98
C LEU A 113 9.58 -0.64 -7.52
N LYS A 114 9.70 -1.49 -6.49
CA LYS A 114 8.52 -2.18 -5.94
C LYS A 114 7.47 -1.19 -5.45
N ASN A 115 7.88 -0.09 -4.80
CA ASN A 115 6.95 0.91 -4.28
C ASN A 115 6.28 1.68 -5.42
N VAL A 116 7.03 2.04 -6.46
CA VAL A 116 6.46 2.66 -7.68
C VAL A 116 5.45 1.74 -8.35
N ALA A 117 5.77 0.44 -8.49
CA ALA A 117 4.84 -0.54 -9.02
C ALA A 117 3.57 -0.68 -8.17
N MET A 118 3.72 -0.67 -6.84
CA MET A 118 2.59 -0.70 -5.90
C MET A 118 1.68 0.53 -6.04
N VAL A 119 2.24 1.73 -6.19
CA VAL A 119 1.48 2.95 -6.47
C VAL A 119 0.67 2.79 -7.76
N GLY A 120 1.27 2.25 -8.83
CA GLY A 120 0.55 1.93 -10.07
C GLY A 120 -0.64 0.99 -9.85
N GLY A 121 -0.45 -0.08 -9.07
CA GLY A 121 -1.53 -1.00 -8.69
C GLY A 121 -2.67 -0.31 -7.93
N PHE A 122 -2.34 0.62 -7.01
CA PHE A 122 -3.36 1.38 -6.28
C PHE A 122 -4.14 2.33 -7.17
N LEU A 123 -3.48 3.00 -8.13
CA LEU A 123 -4.15 3.88 -9.08
C LEU A 123 -5.17 3.10 -9.93
N VAL A 124 -4.82 1.90 -10.39
CA VAL A 124 -5.75 1.00 -11.10
C VAL A 124 -6.93 0.61 -10.20
N LEU A 125 -6.67 0.27 -8.94
CA LEU A 125 -7.73 -0.09 -7.99
C LEU A 125 -8.68 1.08 -7.69
N ILE A 126 -8.15 2.29 -7.54
CA ILE A 126 -8.93 3.53 -7.34
C ILE A 126 -9.82 3.79 -8.56
N ALA A 127 -9.25 3.71 -9.77
CA ALA A 127 -9.99 3.89 -11.00
C ALA A 127 -11.11 2.85 -11.14
N TYR A 128 -10.80 1.58 -10.88
CA TYR A 128 -11.76 0.49 -10.92
C TYR A 128 -12.96 0.74 -9.99
N VAL A 129 -12.72 1.01 -8.70
CA VAL A 129 -13.79 1.22 -7.72
C VAL A 129 -14.62 2.46 -8.06
N SER A 130 -13.99 3.53 -8.55
CA SER A 130 -14.69 4.74 -8.98
C SER A 130 -15.67 4.49 -10.13
N THR A 131 -15.34 3.60 -11.06
CA THR A 131 -16.25 3.23 -12.16
C THR A 131 -17.44 2.40 -11.68
N VAL A 132 -17.22 1.52 -10.69
CA VAL A 132 -18.27 0.69 -10.09
C VAL A 132 -19.25 1.56 -9.30
N GLU A 133 -18.77 2.52 -8.51
CA GLU A 133 -19.61 3.45 -7.74
C GLU A 133 -20.51 4.30 -8.66
N ARG A 134 -19.99 4.81 -9.78
CA ARG A 134 -20.79 5.62 -10.74
C ARG A 134 -21.86 4.81 -11.46
N GLY A 135 -21.58 3.54 -11.80
CA GLY A 135 -22.57 2.66 -12.44
C GLY A 135 -23.72 2.24 -11.53
N ALA A 136 -23.52 2.30 -10.20
CA ALA A 136 -24.59 2.08 -9.22
C ALA A 136 -25.49 3.31 -9.05
N GLY A 137 -24.92 4.52 -9.14
CA GLY A 137 -25.66 5.78 -8.98
C GLY A 137 -26.53 6.18 -10.18
N SER A 138 -26.27 5.66 -11.39
CA SER A 138 -27.08 5.97 -12.59
C SER A 138 -28.32 5.09 -12.76
N ARG A 139 -28.66 4.26 -11.76
CA ARG A 139 -29.82 3.34 -11.77
C ARG A 139 -30.91 3.73 -10.75
N GLY A 140 -30.81 4.94 -10.17
CA GLY A 140 -31.79 5.51 -9.24
C GLY A 140 -32.71 6.51 -9.92
#